data_AF-A0A1F7KZE3-F1
#
_entry.id   AF-A0A1F7KZE3-F1
#
_cell.length_a   1.000
_cell.length_b   1.000
_cell.length_c   1.000
_cell.angle_alpha   90.00
_cell.angle_beta   90.00
_cell.angle_gamma   90.00
#
_symmetry.space_group_name_H-M   'P 1'
#
loop_
_entity.id
_entity.type
_entity.pdbx_description
1 polymer ?
#
loop_
_entity_poly.entity_id
_entity_poly.type
_entity_poly.pdbx_seq_one_letter_code
_entity_poly.pdbx_strand_id
1 'polypeptide(L)'
;MEDKSCPKCGSALSEIITTKSGKRLQRCSTSVWSKETGKTEGCDFVKWLPFEPQTLDEKCPKCGAPLIVTMTRFNKKMKKCSTNSWDPKTKTASGCDYFAWIQATVEELDEDCPKCSSKLVKVETPSGKKMKKCSTSGWDKVNKVATGCDYIEWLQ
;
A
#
# COMPACT_ATOMS: atom_id res chain seq x y z
N MET A 1 4.22 21.80 19.92
CA MET A 1 3.77 20.91 21.01
C MET A 1 2.86 19.88 20.39
N GLU A 2 3.24 18.61 20.38
CA GLU A 2 2.36 17.55 19.89
C GLU A 2 1.15 17.48 20.82
N ASP A 3 -0.04 17.69 20.26
CA ASP A 3 -1.30 17.51 20.98
C ASP A 3 -1.44 16.03 21.34
N LYS A 4 -1.01 15.69 22.55
CA LYS A 4 -1.04 14.35 23.15
C LYS A 4 -2.40 14.05 23.79
N SER A 5 -3.36 14.96 23.68
CA SER A 5 -4.72 14.82 24.19
C SER A 5 -5.68 14.29 23.13
N CYS A 6 -6.62 13.47 23.56
CA CYS A 6 -7.75 13.03 22.78
C CYS A 6 -8.78 14.18 22.71
N PRO A 7 -9.18 14.65 21.50
CA PRO A 7 -10.16 15.72 21.36
C PRO A 7 -11.59 15.29 21.72
N LYS A 8 -11.86 13.97 21.84
CA LYS A 8 -13.19 13.46 22.22
C LYS A 8 -13.38 13.34 23.73
N CYS A 9 -12.37 12.89 24.47
CA CYS A 9 -12.52 12.59 25.91
C CYS A 9 -11.45 13.22 26.80
N GLY A 10 -10.51 14.00 26.25
CA GLY A 10 -9.45 14.68 27.01
C GLY A 10 -8.33 13.76 27.52
N SER A 11 -8.51 12.44 27.47
CA SER A 11 -7.48 11.46 27.88
C SER A 11 -6.24 11.49 26.98
N ALA A 12 -5.12 10.97 27.44
CA ALA A 12 -3.90 10.90 26.65
C ALA A 12 -4.08 10.00 25.40
N LEU A 13 -3.28 10.25 24.35
CA LEU A 13 -3.16 9.35 23.20
C LEU A 13 -2.18 8.22 23.52
N SER A 14 -2.44 7.05 22.95
CA SER A 14 -1.55 5.89 23.02
C SER A 14 -0.28 6.10 22.18
N GLU A 15 0.64 5.15 22.32
CA GLU A 15 1.79 5.05 21.42
C GLU A 15 1.37 4.91 19.94
N ILE A 16 2.30 5.27 19.06
CA ILE A 16 2.10 5.20 17.61
C ILE A 16 2.20 3.74 17.16
N ILE A 17 1.10 3.21 16.63
CA ILE A 17 1.01 1.85 16.11
C ILE A 17 1.13 1.89 14.59
N THR A 18 1.95 1.00 14.03
CA THR A 18 2.05 0.79 12.58
C THR A 18 1.19 -0.41 12.17
N THR A 19 0.27 -0.19 11.24
CA THR A 19 -0.56 -1.25 10.65
C THR A 19 0.23 -2.09 9.65
N LYS A 20 -0.28 -3.28 9.29
CA LYS A 20 0.32 -4.14 8.25
C LYS A 20 0.54 -3.44 6.90
N SER A 21 -0.27 -2.42 6.59
CA SER A 21 -0.14 -1.62 5.36
C SER A 21 0.87 -0.49 5.47
N GLY A 22 1.55 -0.33 6.62
CA GLY A 22 2.51 0.74 6.87
C GLY A 22 1.91 2.07 7.33
N LYS A 23 0.58 2.17 7.48
CA LYS A 23 -0.05 3.37 8.07
C LYS A 23 0.20 3.44 9.55
N ARG A 24 0.52 4.63 10.03
CA ARG A 24 0.73 4.93 11.45
C ARG A 24 -0.52 5.58 12.03
N LEU A 25 -0.93 5.14 13.21
CA LEU A 25 -2.07 5.69 13.92
C LEU A 25 -1.80 5.74 15.43
N GLN A 26 -2.47 6.67 16.11
CA GLN A 26 -2.57 6.71 17.57
C GLN A 26 -4.03 6.57 17.94
N ARG A 27 -4.32 5.77 18.97
CA ARG A 27 -5.67 5.67 19.52
C ARG A 27 -5.76 6.45 20.83
N CYS A 28 -6.96 6.63 21.34
CA CYS A 28 -7.12 7.08 22.72
C CYS A 28 -6.53 6.04 23.70
N SER A 29 -5.89 6.47 24.79
CA SER A 29 -5.37 5.57 25.82
C SER A 29 -6.47 4.75 26.50
N THR A 30 -7.71 5.26 26.52
CA THR A 30 -8.88 4.56 27.05
C THR A 30 -9.56 3.64 26.03
N SER A 31 -9.04 3.59 24.80
CA SER A 31 -9.59 2.71 23.76
C SER A 31 -9.05 1.29 23.91
N VAL A 32 -9.93 0.31 24.01
CA VAL A 32 -9.58 -1.11 24.01
C VAL A 32 -10.15 -1.75 22.76
N TRP A 33 -9.29 -2.17 21.85
CA TRP A 33 -9.70 -2.87 20.62
C TRP A 33 -9.84 -4.36 20.88
N SER A 34 -11.06 -4.91 20.75
CA SER A 34 -11.29 -6.36 20.82
C SER A 34 -11.25 -6.98 19.43
N LYS A 35 -10.34 -7.94 19.23
CA LYS A 35 -10.18 -8.67 17.95
C LYS A 35 -11.34 -9.63 17.67
N GLU A 36 -12.00 -10.13 18.71
CA GLU A 36 -13.09 -11.10 18.61
C GLU A 36 -14.39 -10.45 18.15
N THR A 37 -14.73 -9.28 18.71
CA THR A 37 -15.96 -8.55 18.38
C THR A 37 -15.76 -7.53 17.26
N GLY A 38 -14.51 -7.20 16.92
CA GLY A 38 -14.18 -6.14 15.96
C GLY A 38 -14.64 -4.75 16.43
N LYS A 39 -14.84 -4.58 17.73
CA LYS A 39 -15.33 -3.35 18.35
C LYS A 39 -14.28 -2.73 19.25
N THR A 40 -14.37 -1.40 19.38
CA THR A 40 -13.60 -0.64 20.37
C THR A 40 -14.50 -0.40 21.57
N GLU A 41 -14.04 -0.81 22.75
CA GLU A 41 -14.64 -0.45 24.01
C GLU A 41 -13.97 0.81 24.55
N GLY A 42 -14.76 1.73 25.10
CA GLY A 42 -14.29 3.05 25.55
C GLY A 42 -14.33 4.11 24.44
N CYS A 43 -13.27 4.93 24.34
CA CYS A 43 -13.23 6.01 23.35
C CYS A 43 -12.84 5.48 21.96
N ASP A 44 -13.63 5.79 20.93
CA ASP A 44 -13.45 5.36 19.54
C ASP A 44 -12.48 6.26 18.74
N PHE A 45 -11.83 7.23 19.39
CA PHE A 45 -10.99 8.20 18.69
C PHE A 45 -9.70 7.56 18.14
N VAL A 46 -9.45 7.79 16.86
CA VAL A 46 -8.24 7.37 16.15
C VAL A 46 -7.66 8.54 15.37
N LYS A 47 -6.39 8.87 15.66
CA LYS A 47 -5.59 9.86 14.96
C LYS A 47 -4.72 9.16 13.92
N TRP A 48 -5.01 9.38 12.65
CA TRP A 48 -4.18 8.88 11.56
C TRP A 48 -2.99 9.83 11.32
N LEU A 49 -1.79 9.28 11.30
CA LEU A 49 -0.57 10.04 10.99
C LEU A 49 -0.24 9.91 9.50
N PRO A 50 0.37 10.95 8.90
CA PRO A 50 0.82 10.89 7.52
C PRO A 50 1.86 9.76 7.35
N PHE A 51 1.85 9.12 6.19
CA PHE A 51 2.88 8.15 5.83
C PHE A 51 4.18 8.89 5.53
N GLU A 52 5.25 8.54 6.22
CA GLU A 52 6.59 9.07 5.95
C GLU A 52 7.17 8.39 4.71
N PRO A 53 7.55 9.15 3.66
CA PRO A 53 8.17 8.58 2.48
C PRO A 53 9.50 7.89 2.83
N GLN A 54 9.77 6.75 2.19
CA GLN A 54 11.03 6.03 2.35
C GLN A 54 11.92 6.28 1.14
N THR A 55 13.18 6.64 1.35
CA THR A 55 14.16 6.81 0.27
C THR A 55 14.56 5.45 -0.32
N LEU A 56 14.68 5.41 -1.64
CA LEU A 56 15.21 4.28 -2.41
C LEU A 56 16.63 4.59 -2.87
N ASP A 57 17.42 3.54 -3.11
CA ASP A 57 18.75 3.64 -3.71
C ASP A 57 18.70 3.96 -5.22
N GLU A 58 17.53 3.80 -5.86
CA GLU A 58 17.30 4.13 -7.27
C GLU A 58 17.28 5.65 -7.49
N LYS A 59 17.98 6.11 -8.54
CA LYS A 59 17.98 7.53 -8.96
C LYS A 59 16.87 7.81 -9.97
N CYS A 60 16.38 9.05 -9.95
CA CYS A 60 15.38 9.52 -10.90
C CYS A 60 15.97 9.58 -12.31
N PRO A 61 15.34 8.94 -13.31
CA PRO A 61 15.85 8.92 -14.68
C PRO A 61 15.78 10.30 -15.37
N LYS A 62 14.99 11.24 -14.84
CA LYS A 62 14.86 12.60 -15.42
C LYS A 62 15.87 13.60 -14.85
N CYS A 63 16.23 13.50 -13.58
CA CYS A 63 17.03 14.53 -12.90
C CYS A 63 18.15 14.01 -11.98
N GLY A 64 18.32 12.68 -11.86
CA GLY A 64 19.38 12.07 -11.05
C GLY A 64 19.18 12.13 -9.52
N ALA A 65 18.20 12.89 -9.02
CA ALA A 65 17.85 12.94 -7.61
C ALA A 65 17.31 11.58 -7.10
N PRO A 66 17.42 11.25 -5.80
CA PRO A 66 16.97 9.97 -5.27
C PRO A 66 15.45 9.80 -5.42
N LEU A 67 15.00 8.56 -5.64
CA LEU A 67 13.58 8.22 -5.62
C LEU A 67 13.10 7.95 -4.19
N ILE A 68 11.82 8.21 -3.96
CA ILE A 68 11.16 7.90 -2.69
C ILE A 68 9.93 7.04 -2.96
N VAL A 69 9.68 6.07 -2.08
CA VAL A 69 8.41 5.35 -2.01
C VAL A 69 7.44 6.17 -1.19
N THR A 70 6.29 6.43 -1.78
CA THR A 70 5.15 7.01 -1.09
C THR A 70 3.91 6.15 -1.35
N MET A 71 2.87 6.38 -0.56
CA MET A 71 1.62 5.65 -0.63
C MET A 71 0.46 6.64 -0.74
N THR A 72 -0.46 6.35 -1.66
CA THR A 72 -1.70 7.13 -1.79
C THR A 72 -2.66 6.86 -0.64
N ARG A 73 -3.72 7.68 -0.50
CA ARG A 73 -4.80 7.44 0.48
C ARG A 73 -5.40 6.02 0.39
N PHE A 74 -5.39 5.47 -0.82
CA PHE A 74 -5.92 4.15 -1.17
C PHE A 74 -4.90 3.00 -1.04
N ASN A 75 -3.81 3.22 -0.30
CA ASN A 75 -2.76 2.21 -0.06
C ASN A 75 -1.97 1.77 -1.31
N LYS A 76 -2.11 2.45 -2.44
CA LYS A 76 -1.29 2.16 -3.62
C LYS A 76 0.09 2.78 -3.45
N LYS A 77 1.14 1.97 -3.54
CA LYS A 77 2.54 2.41 -3.46
C LYS A 77 3.03 2.89 -4.83
N MET A 78 3.79 3.98 -4.83
CA MET A 78 4.42 4.55 -6.02
C MET A 78 5.81 5.07 -5.67
N LYS A 79 6.71 5.00 -6.64
CA LYS A 79 8.00 5.70 -6.59
C LYS A 79 7.84 7.07 -7.24
N LYS A 80 8.26 8.13 -6.56
CA LYS A 80 8.30 9.48 -7.12
C LYS A 80 9.67 10.11 -6.88
N CYS A 81 9.99 11.13 -7.67
CA CYS A 81 11.20 11.90 -7.41
C CYS A 81 11.13 12.59 -6.05
N SER A 82 12.24 12.58 -5.30
CA SER A 82 12.36 13.32 -4.03
C SER A 82 12.13 14.82 -4.17
N THR A 83 12.45 15.41 -5.33
CA THR A 83 12.23 16.83 -5.61
C THR A 83 10.78 17.17 -5.97
N ASN A 84 9.93 16.15 -6.16
CA ASN A 84 8.52 16.36 -6.47
C ASN A 84 7.75 16.83 -5.22
N SER A 85 7.31 18.09 -5.25
CA SER A 85 6.50 18.69 -4.19
C SER A 85 5.13 19.10 -4.73
N TRP A 86 4.11 19.00 -3.88
CA TRP A 86 2.75 19.42 -4.17
C TRP A 86 2.35 20.51 -3.18
N ASP A 87 2.05 21.71 -3.68
CA ASP A 87 1.51 22.78 -2.85
C ASP A 87 -0.02 22.64 -2.75
N PRO A 88 -0.58 22.34 -1.56
CA PRO A 88 -2.02 22.17 -1.39
C PRO A 88 -2.81 23.48 -1.51
N LYS A 89 -2.20 24.66 -1.28
CA LYS A 89 -2.87 25.95 -1.33
C LYS A 89 -3.12 26.38 -2.78
N THR A 90 -2.09 26.29 -3.60
CA THR A 90 -2.15 26.66 -5.03
C THR A 90 -2.56 25.50 -5.92
N LYS A 91 -2.54 24.26 -5.40
CA LYS A 91 -2.78 23.02 -6.14
C LYS A 91 -1.85 22.87 -7.35
N THR A 92 -0.58 23.24 -7.17
CA THR A 92 0.44 23.13 -8.21
C THR A 92 1.53 22.16 -7.80
N ALA A 93 1.98 21.34 -8.75
CA ALA A 93 3.17 20.52 -8.59
C ALA A 93 4.43 21.36 -8.91
N SER A 94 5.46 21.23 -8.09
CA SER A 94 6.77 21.83 -8.31
C SER A 94 7.87 20.77 -8.28
N GLY A 95 8.98 21.06 -8.96
CA GLY A 95 10.12 20.13 -9.10
C GLY A 95 9.93 19.10 -10.21
N CYS A 96 10.61 17.96 -10.09
CA CYS A 96 10.55 16.90 -11.09
C CYS A 96 9.19 16.19 -11.05
N ASP A 97 8.56 15.99 -12.21
CA ASP A 97 7.26 15.35 -12.37
C ASP A 97 7.33 13.81 -12.42
N TYR A 98 8.52 13.23 -12.29
CA TYR A 98 8.69 11.78 -12.41
C TYR A 98 7.94 11.01 -11.32
N PHE A 99 7.07 10.11 -11.75
CA PHE A 99 6.40 9.13 -10.91
C PHE A 99 6.24 7.81 -11.67
N ALA A 100 6.24 6.70 -10.94
CA ALA A 100 5.92 5.38 -11.47
C ALA A 100 5.22 4.52 -10.40
N TRP A 101 4.25 3.73 -10.83
CA TRP A 101 3.61 2.75 -9.95
C TRP A 101 4.55 1.59 -9.67
N ILE A 102 4.59 1.13 -8.41
CA ILE A 102 5.30 -0.11 -8.08
C ILE A 102 4.45 -1.26 -8.62
N GLN A 103 4.99 -1.99 -9.60
CA GLN A 103 4.34 -3.15 -10.19
C GLN A 103 4.57 -4.40 -9.33
N ALA A 104 3.74 -5.42 -9.54
CA ALA A 104 3.96 -6.73 -8.95
C ALA A 104 5.15 -7.42 -9.63
N THR A 105 5.97 -8.13 -8.87
CA THR A 105 7.00 -9.00 -9.43
C THR A 105 6.35 -10.30 -9.89
N VAL A 106 6.75 -10.77 -11.07
CA VAL A 106 6.24 -12.00 -11.69
C VAL A 106 7.44 -12.90 -11.94
N GLU A 107 7.39 -14.09 -11.36
CA GLU A 107 8.40 -15.14 -11.50
C GLU A 107 7.73 -16.34 -12.21
N GLU A 108 8.34 -16.87 -13.26
CA GLU A 108 7.85 -18.07 -13.93
C GLU A 108 8.15 -19.32 -13.08
N LEU A 109 7.22 -20.27 -13.04
CA LEU A 109 7.38 -21.54 -12.35
C LEU A 109 7.32 -22.70 -13.36
N ASP A 110 8.04 -23.77 -13.08
CA ASP A 110 8.01 -25.00 -13.90
C ASP A 110 6.76 -25.87 -13.68
N GLU A 111 5.90 -25.49 -12.73
CA GLU A 111 4.65 -26.19 -12.41
C GLU A 111 3.57 -25.93 -13.47
N ASP A 112 2.82 -26.98 -13.82
CA ASP A 112 1.71 -26.90 -14.76
C ASP A 112 0.38 -26.60 -14.05
N CYS A 113 -0.46 -25.80 -14.71
CA CYS A 113 -1.77 -25.41 -14.19
C CYS A 113 -2.72 -26.63 -14.16
N PRO A 114 -3.37 -26.93 -13.03
CA PRO A 114 -4.26 -28.09 -12.93
C PRO A 114 -5.53 -27.99 -13.77
N LYS A 115 -5.89 -26.79 -14.28
CA LYS A 115 -7.09 -26.58 -15.10
C LYS A 115 -6.82 -26.62 -16.61
N CYS A 116 -5.66 -26.18 -17.07
CA CYS A 116 -5.37 -25.99 -18.49
C CYS A 116 -3.96 -26.44 -18.92
N SER A 117 -3.20 -27.04 -18.02
CA SER A 117 -1.84 -27.56 -18.22
C SER A 117 -0.79 -26.54 -18.70
N SER A 118 -1.12 -25.24 -18.73
CA SER A 118 -0.17 -24.16 -19.03
C SER A 118 0.71 -23.84 -17.82
N LYS A 119 1.90 -23.26 -18.01
CA LYS A 119 2.80 -22.92 -16.91
C LYS A 119 2.19 -21.94 -15.90
N LEU A 120 2.51 -22.14 -14.62
CA LEU A 120 2.14 -21.22 -13.55
C LEU A 120 3.17 -20.09 -13.43
N VAL A 121 2.69 -18.93 -12.97
CA VAL A 121 3.53 -17.80 -12.60
C VAL A 121 3.25 -17.41 -11.15
N LYS A 122 4.31 -17.16 -10.40
CA LYS A 122 4.25 -16.64 -9.04
C LYS A 122 4.28 -15.12 -9.10
N VAL A 123 3.27 -14.50 -8.52
CA VAL A 123 3.10 -13.05 -8.48
C VAL A 123 3.19 -12.58 -7.04
N GLU A 124 4.07 -11.62 -6.78
CA GLU A 124 4.13 -10.92 -5.50
C GLU A 124 3.65 -9.47 -5.68
N THR A 125 2.58 -9.15 -4.97
CA THR A 125 1.97 -7.81 -5.00
C THR A 125 2.84 -6.79 -4.25
N PRO A 126 2.75 -5.49 -4.55
CA PRO A 126 3.45 -4.44 -3.78
C PRO A 126 3.07 -4.39 -2.27
N SER A 127 1.95 -5.02 -1.91
CA SER A 127 1.52 -5.22 -0.52
C SER A 127 2.17 -6.43 0.18
N GLY A 128 2.99 -7.21 -0.53
CA GLY A 128 3.67 -8.42 -0.02
C GLY A 128 2.83 -9.70 -0.09
N LYS A 129 1.58 -9.64 -0.59
CA LYS A 129 0.78 -10.85 -0.82
C LYS A 129 1.32 -11.61 -2.02
N LYS A 130 1.44 -12.92 -1.89
CA LYS A 130 1.96 -13.82 -2.92
C LYS A 130 0.86 -14.74 -3.44
N MET A 131 0.87 -15.04 -4.72
CA MET A 131 -0.08 -15.97 -5.34
C MET A 131 0.57 -16.68 -6.53
N LYS A 132 0.18 -17.92 -6.79
CA LYS A 132 0.39 -18.58 -8.07
C LYS A 132 -0.84 -18.36 -8.93
N LYS A 133 -0.65 -17.95 -10.18
CA LYS A 133 -1.74 -17.85 -11.15
C LYS A 133 -1.34 -18.51 -12.46
N CYS A 134 -2.30 -18.91 -13.26
CA CYS A 134 -2.00 -19.40 -14.61
C CYS A 134 -1.33 -18.30 -15.45
N SER A 135 -0.30 -18.64 -16.24
CA SER A 135 0.31 -17.72 -17.21
C SER A 135 -0.70 -17.12 -18.18
N THR A 136 -1.73 -17.90 -18.58
CA THR A 136 -2.79 -17.44 -19.49
C THR A 136 -3.84 -16.56 -18.83
N SER A 137 -3.78 -16.34 -17.51
CA SER A 137 -4.72 -15.51 -16.78
C SER A 137 -4.56 -14.02 -17.15
N GLY A 138 -5.63 -13.43 -17.69
CA GLY A 138 -5.68 -12.04 -18.13
C GLY A 138 -6.96 -11.33 -17.72
N TRP A 139 -6.94 -10.00 -17.86
CA TRP A 139 -8.11 -9.15 -17.68
C TRP A 139 -8.22 -8.22 -18.87
N ASP A 140 -9.29 -8.39 -19.65
CA ASP A 140 -9.62 -7.45 -20.71
C ASP A 140 -10.18 -6.18 -20.09
N LYS A 141 -9.41 -5.09 -20.17
CA LYS A 141 -9.79 -3.79 -19.59
C LYS A 141 -10.95 -3.13 -20.33
N VAL A 142 -11.14 -3.43 -21.62
CA VAL A 142 -12.17 -2.81 -22.47
C VAL A 142 -13.52 -3.43 -22.14
N ASN A 143 -13.59 -4.76 -22.22
CA ASN A 143 -14.83 -5.50 -21.97
C ASN A 143 -15.06 -5.79 -20.48
N LYS A 144 -14.06 -5.54 -19.63
CA LYS A 144 -14.08 -5.81 -18.18
C LYS A 144 -14.42 -7.28 -17.86
N VAL A 145 -13.84 -8.19 -18.63
CA VAL A 145 -14.01 -9.64 -18.46
C VAL A 145 -12.67 -10.31 -18.17
N ALA A 146 -12.72 -11.35 -17.35
CA ALA A 146 -11.58 -12.23 -17.17
C ALA A 146 -11.35 -13.02 -18.47
N THR A 147 -10.10 -13.11 -18.90
CA THR A 147 -9.70 -13.83 -20.11
C THR A 147 -8.72 -14.94 -19.75
N GLY A 148 -8.80 -16.07 -20.45
CA GLY A 148 -7.92 -17.22 -20.23
C GLY A 148 -8.30 -18.04 -18.99
N CYS A 149 -7.32 -18.74 -18.41
CA CYS A 149 -7.56 -19.59 -17.24
C CYS A 149 -7.71 -18.75 -15.97
N ASP A 150 -8.74 -19.06 -15.18
CA ASP A 150 -9.11 -18.41 -13.92
C ASP A 150 -8.39 -19.01 -12.69
N TYR A 151 -7.43 -19.93 -12.88
CA TYR A 151 -6.72 -20.57 -11.78
C TYR A 151 -5.84 -19.57 -11.01
N ILE A 152 -6.12 -19.45 -9.72
CA ILE A 152 -5.37 -18.64 -8.75
C ILE A 152 -5.28 -19.43 -7.44
N GLU A 153 -4.07 -19.51 -6.90
CA GLU A 153 -3.77 -20.09 -5.59
C GLU A 153 -3.03 -19.04 -4.75
N TRP A 154 -3.59 -18.66 -3.60
CA TRP A 154 -2.95 -17.71 -2.70
C TRP A 154 -1.91 -18.42 -1.83
N LEU A 155 -0.70 -17.87 -1.79
CA LEU A 155 0.37 -18.32 -0.91
C LEU A 155 0.28 -17.53 0.41
N GLN A 156 0.35 -18.25 1.53
CA GLN A 156 0.17 -17.69 2.88
C GLN A 156 1.40 -16.92 3.38
#